data_AF-F3UMY0-F1
#
_entry.id   AF-F3UMY0-F1
#
_cell.length_a   1.000
_cell.length_b   1.000
_cell.length_c   1.000
_cell.angle_alpha   90.00
_cell.angle_beta   90.00
_cell.angle_gamma   90.00
#
_symmetry.space_group_name_H-M   'P 1'
#
loop_
_entity.id
_entity.type
_entity.pdbx_description
1 polymer ?
#
loop_
_entity_poly.entity_id
_entity_poly.type
_entity_poly.pdbx_seq_one_letter_code
_entity_poly.pdbx_strand_id
1 'polypeptide(L)'
;MSIVIYRTRQFTPYAKYDKYWNEYVQDGDEVIKYVYNKVKFPDRELRNQIYSHEKQRWTIGEAGFPDWLYNYVYDSVLSDDSKKIMRQWGLEKYVSDIKNYKEKGYFIVEEKKLVITDSEILIFEEYTEVPRWSNITSVVKEAYNRIRISPKFMELVKNDIERDGFNYEIIQSMAENNREKNKEIELKEKKEKDEIEGYGRLFKKLRKNLVDIRFKLSQEAREEIDFLIDLIDESEISRTSYHYLYKEAQEIILKEKREQ
;
A
#
# COMPACT_ATOMS: atom_id res chain seq x y z
N MET A 1 26.76 13.78 -1.22
CA MET A 1 25.69 13.23 -2.10
C MET A 1 24.42 13.87 -1.59
N SER A 2 23.73 14.64 -2.42
CA SER A 2 22.57 15.40 -1.98
C SER A 2 21.27 14.61 -2.10
N ILE A 3 20.43 14.66 -1.07
CA ILE A 3 19.20 13.87 -0.95
C ILE A 3 18.04 14.80 -0.57
N VAL A 4 16.91 14.71 -1.27
CA VAL A 4 15.69 15.42 -0.86
C VAL A 4 15.10 14.72 0.35
N ILE A 5 15.13 15.38 1.51
CA ILE A 5 14.66 14.82 2.78
C ILE A 5 13.20 15.18 3.08
N TYR A 6 12.73 16.31 2.55
CA TYR A 6 11.35 16.71 2.72
C TYR A 6 10.87 17.61 1.57
N ARG A 7 9.64 17.40 1.13
CA ARG A 7 8.97 18.23 0.11
C ARG A 7 7.61 18.66 0.64
N THR A 8 7.33 19.97 0.63
CA THR A 8 6.00 20.46 0.98
C THR A 8 4.99 20.15 -0.12
N ARG A 9 3.70 20.09 0.24
CA ARG A 9 2.63 20.16 -0.77
C ARG A 9 2.74 21.45 -1.58
N GLN A 10 2.26 21.40 -2.82
CA GLN A 10 2.21 22.58 -3.67
C GLN A 10 1.20 23.59 -3.11
N PHE A 11 1.57 24.87 -3.15
CA PHE A 11 0.73 25.99 -2.74
C PHE A 11 0.74 27.09 -3.81
N THR A 12 -0.27 27.95 -3.78
CA THR A 12 -0.50 29.03 -4.77
C THR A 12 -0.55 30.38 -4.05
N PRO A 13 0.60 30.97 -3.71
CA PRO A 13 0.65 32.18 -2.88
C PRO A 13 0.24 33.45 -3.63
N TYR A 14 0.38 33.49 -4.96
CA TYR A 14 0.19 34.71 -5.75
C TYR A 14 -0.90 34.57 -6.83
N ALA A 15 -0.82 33.58 -7.71
CA ALA A 15 -1.79 33.37 -8.79
C ALA A 15 -2.31 31.93 -8.85
N LYS A 16 -3.56 31.76 -9.32
CA LYS A 16 -4.26 30.46 -9.41
C LYS A 16 -3.48 29.38 -10.16
N TYR A 17 -2.67 29.78 -11.13
CA TYR A 17 -1.92 28.87 -12.01
C TYR A 17 -0.45 28.70 -11.61
N ASP A 18 0.06 29.50 -10.67
CA ASP A 18 1.45 29.42 -10.25
C ASP A 18 1.58 28.50 -9.05
N LYS A 19 2.36 27.43 -9.22
CA LYS A 19 2.56 26.41 -8.19
C LYS A 19 3.92 26.57 -7.56
N TYR A 20 3.94 26.67 -6.23
CA TYR A 20 5.16 26.74 -5.43
C TYR A 20 5.24 25.54 -4.51
N TRP A 21 6.45 25.08 -4.22
CA TRP A 21 6.70 24.13 -3.14
C TRP A 21 8.12 24.35 -2.61
N ASN A 22 8.37 23.87 -1.40
CA ASN A 22 9.71 23.85 -0.83
C ASN A 22 10.25 22.44 -0.88
N GLU A 23 11.54 22.31 -1.20
CA GLU A 23 12.30 21.10 -0.98
C GLU A 23 13.41 21.39 0.01
N TYR A 24 13.63 20.45 0.92
CA TYR A 24 14.72 20.46 1.86
C TYR A 24 15.65 19.36 1.41
N VAL A 25 16.87 19.75 1.06
CA VAL A 25 17.89 18.86 0.49
C VAL A 25 19.00 18.78 1.51
N GLN A 26 19.31 17.57 1.97
CA GLN A 26 20.47 17.31 2.80
C GLN A 26 21.68 17.10 1.90
N ASP A 27 22.79 17.78 2.20
CA ASP A 27 24.10 17.51 1.63
C ASP A 27 25.11 17.37 2.76
N GLY A 28 25.39 16.12 3.13
CA GLY A 28 26.17 15.80 4.31
C GLY A 28 25.50 16.33 5.59
N ASP A 29 26.20 17.26 6.25
CA ASP A 29 25.82 17.89 7.51
C ASP A 29 24.98 19.16 7.33
N GLU A 30 24.77 19.58 6.09
CA GLU A 30 23.97 20.76 5.78
C GLU A 30 22.59 20.36 5.25
N VAL A 31 21.58 21.16 5.59
CA VAL A 31 20.26 21.10 4.97
C VAL A 31 19.98 22.43 4.28
N ILE A 32 19.63 22.35 3.00
CA ILE A 32 19.37 23.49 2.14
C ILE A 32 17.88 23.48 1.76
N LYS A 33 17.19 24.59 2.03
CA LYS A 33 15.83 24.83 1.56
C LYS A 33 15.86 25.51 0.20
N TYR A 34 15.32 24.83 -0.79
CA TYR A 34 15.01 25.38 -2.10
C TYR A 34 13.53 25.75 -2.18
N VAL A 35 13.24 26.91 -2.76
CA VAL A 35 11.89 27.27 -3.17
C VAL A 35 11.78 27.01 -4.66
N TYR A 36 10.88 26.11 -5.02
CA TYR A 36 10.55 25.80 -6.38
C TYR A 36 9.28 26.53 -6.80
N ASN A 37 9.24 26.94 -8.06
CA ASN A 37 8.06 27.52 -8.67
C ASN A 37 7.89 27.07 -10.12
N LYS A 38 6.62 26.85 -10.47
CA LYS A 38 6.15 26.60 -11.83
C LYS A 38 5.21 27.72 -12.20
N VAL A 39 5.70 28.68 -12.98
CA VAL A 39 4.96 29.86 -13.43
C VAL A 39 4.39 29.62 -14.81
N LYS A 40 3.12 30.00 -15.02
CA LYS A 40 2.50 29.86 -16.34
C LYS A 40 2.72 31.12 -17.17
N PHE A 41 3.78 31.13 -17.98
CA PHE A 41 4.02 32.22 -18.92
C PHE A 41 3.03 32.22 -20.10
N PRO A 42 2.70 33.41 -20.66
CA PRO A 42 1.94 33.51 -21.91
C PRO A 42 2.65 32.84 -23.09
N ASP A 43 3.98 32.91 -23.10
CA ASP A 43 4.85 32.28 -24.07
C ASP A 43 4.77 30.74 -24.00
N ARG A 44 4.63 30.10 -25.16
CA ARG A 44 4.50 28.65 -25.28
C ARG A 44 5.77 27.90 -24.91
N GLU A 45 6.94 28.49 -25.12
CA GLU A 45 8.23 27.83 -24.89
C GLU A 45 8.66 27.88 -23.42
N LEU A 46 8.18 28.89 -22.69
CA LEU A 46 8.41 29.05 -21.25
C LEU A 46 7.33 28.36 -20.40
N ARG A 47 6.24 27.86 -21.03
CA ARG A 47 5.18 27.13 -20.34
C ARG A 47 5.74 25.85 -19.71
N ASN A 48 5.61 25.74 -18.39
CA ASN A 48 6.01 24.59 -17.54
C ASN A 48 7.48 24.53 -17.11
N GLN A 49 8.29 25.57 -17.35
CA GLN A 49 9.62 25.62 -16.74
C GLN A 49 9.51 25.67 -15.20
N ILE A 50 10.37 24.87 -14.55
CA ILE A 50 10.50 24.83 -13.10
C ILE A 50 11.75 25.63 -12.75
N TYR A 51 11.58 26.63 -11.91
CA TYR A 51 12.69 27.40 -11.37
C TYR A 51 12.87 27.02 -9.91
N SER A 52 14.11 27.09 -9.44
CA SER A 52 14.47 26.89 -8.05
C SER A 52 15.52 27.90 -7.64
N HIS A 53 15.41 28.40 -6.42
CA HIS A 53 16.48 29.16 -5.79
C HIS A 53 16.66 28.69 -4.34
N GLU A 54 17.90 28.70 -3.89
CA GLU A 54 18.23 28.49 -2.49
C GLU A 54 17.66 29.66 -1.68
N LYS A 55 16.89 29.33 -0.65
CA LYS A 55 16.29 30.33 0.25
C LYS A 55 16.99 30.37 1.60
N GLN A 56 17.38 29.21 2.11
CA GLN A 56 17.99 29.10 3.41
C GLN A 56 18.84 27.84 3.49
N ARG A 57 19.87 27.90 4.32
CA ARG A 57 20.78 26.80 4.61
C ARG A 57 20.98 26.74 6.12
N TRP A 58 21.13 25.53 6.63
CA TRP A 58 21.43 25.28 8.03
C TRP A 58 22.48 24.19 8.14
N THR A 59 23.34 24.30 9.15
CA THR A 59 24.15 23.19 9.63
C THR A 59 23.38 22.43 10.70
N ILE A 60 23.37 21.09 10.64
CA ILE A 60 22.68 20.26 11.63
C ILE A 60 23.28 20.53 13.02
N GLY A 61 22.43 20.86 14.00
CA GLY A 61 22.85 21.19 15.37
C GLY A 61 23.02 22.68 15.68
N GLU A 62 22.95 23.56 14.68
CA GLU A 62 22.98 24.99 14.95
C GLU A 62 21.66 25.47 15.59
N ALA A 63 21.71 26.54 16.38
CA ALA A 63 20.56 27.07 17.12
C ALA A 63 19.35 27.47 16.23
N GLY A 64 19.57 27.68 14.93
CA GLY A 64 18.53 28.02 13.95
C GLY A 64 17.96 26.83 13.17
N PHE A 65 18.48 25.61 13.39
CA PHE A 65 18.03 24.43 12.66
C PHE A 65 16.63 23.99 13.13
N PRO A 66 15.63 23.87 12.23
CA PRO A 66 14.27 23.54 12.62
C PRO A 66 14.13 22.14 13.25
N ASP A 67 13.58 22.06 14.47
CA ASP A 67 13.38 20.81 15.22
C ASP A 67 12.68 19.69 14.44
N TRP A 68 11.69 20.04 13.61
CA TRP A 68 10.94 19.04 12.86
C TRP A 68 11.76 18.38 11.74
N LEU A 69 12.84 19.03 11.27
CA LEU A 69 13.70 18.49 10.21
C LEU A 69 14.58 17.35 10.68
N TYR A 70 14.93 17.28 11.97
CA TYR A 70 15.68 16.16 12.54
C TYR A 70 15.04 14.80 12.22
N ASN A 71 13.71 14.73 12.12
CA ASN A 71 13.00 13.50 11.79
C ASN A 71 13.22 13.00 10.34
N TYR A 72 13.77 13.84 9.47
CA TYR A 72 13.93 13.56 8.03
C TYR A 72 15.40 13.42 7.61
N VAL A 73 16.34 13.78 8.47
CA VAL A 73 17.78 13.68 8.20
C VAL A 73 18.17 12.20 8.04
N TYR A 74 18.89 11.89 6.97
CA TYR A 74 19.49 10.57 6.74
C TYR A 74 20.84 10.48 7.45
N ASP A 75 20.97 9.46 8.30
CA ASP A 75 22.18 9.12 9.04
C ASP A 75 23.35 8.72 8.14
N SER A 76 23.06 8.05 7.02
CA SER A 76 24.07 7.47 6.11
C SER A 76 25.01 8.47 5.45
N VAL A 77 24.64 9.75 5.40
CA VAL A 77 25.44 10.81 4.79
C VAL A 77 26.02 11.80 5.80
N LEU A 78 25.73 11.62 7.09
CA LEU A 78 26.23 12.49 8.16
C LEU A 78 27.68 12.18 8.51
N SER A 79 28.42 13.22 8.91
CA SER A 79 29.66 13.05 9.65
C SER A 79 29.43 12.44 11.03
N ASP A 80 30.48 11.89 11.61
CA ASP A 80 30.45 11.34 12.98
C ASP A 80 30.07 12.39 14.02
N ASP A 81 30.42 13.66 13.80
CA ASP A 81 30.08 14.74 14.72
C ASP A 81 28.59 15.10 14.63
N SER A 82 28.04 15.20 13.42
CA SER A 82 26.60 15.42 13.23
C SER A 82 25.78 14.25 13.73
N LYS A 83 26.28 13.00 13.64
CA LYS A 83 25.63 11.83 14.25
C LYS A 83 25.58 11.93 15.78
N LYS A 84 26.64 12.40 16.44
CA LYS A 84 26.63 12.63 17.90
C LYS A 84 25.59 13.67 18.30
N ILE A 85 25.51 14.78 17.54
CA ILE A 85 24.51 15.83 17.75
C ILE A 85 23.09 15.27 17.58
N MET A 86 22.84 14.57 16.47
CA MET A 86 21.56 13.90 16.19
C MET A 86 21.18 12.94 17.32
N ARG A 87 22.16 12.17 17.84
CA ARG A 87 21.95 11.24 18.93
C ARG A 87 21.57 11.94 20.23
N GLN A 88 22.27 13.00 20.59
CA GLN A 88 21.94 13.82 21.76
C GLN A 88 20.53 14.40 21.63
N TRP A 89 20.21 15.02 20.49
CA TRP A 89 18.89 15.57 20.21
C TRP A 89 17.80 14.49 20.30
N GLY A 90 18.02 13.29 19.73
CA GLY A 90 17.05 12.20 19.77
C GLY A 90 16.71 11.74 21.20
N LEU A 91 17.72 11.68 22.07
CA LEU A 91 17.52 11.33 23.49
C LEU A 91 16.80 12.43 24.27
N GLU A 92 17.16 13.70 24.05
CA GLU A 92 16.45 14.85 24.65
C GLU A 92 15.00 14.92 24.18
N LYS A 93 14.79 14.66 22.89
CA LYS A 93 13.48 14.59 22.25
C LYS A 93 12.63 13.46 22.84
N TYR A 94 13.20 12.28 23.05
CA TYR A 94 12.53 11.17 23.74
C TYR A 94 12.03 11.57 25.13
N VAL A 95 12.89 12.18 25.96
CA VAL A 95 12.51 12.61 27.32
C VAL A 95 11.35 13.61 27.28
N SER A 96 11.43 14.59 26.38
CA SER A 96 10.37 15.58 26.18
C SER A 96 9.06 14.95 25.70
N ASP A 97 9.13 14.06 24.72
CA ASP A 97 7.97 13.39 24.15
C ASP A 97 7.29 12.45 25.15
N ILE A 98 8.05 11.69 25.94
CA ILE A 98 7.49 10.84 27.00
C ILE A 98 6.72 11.68 28.02
N LYS A 99 7.24 12.83 28.44
CA LYS A 99 6.53 13.74 29.34
C LYS A 99 5.20 14.19 28.74
N ASN A 100 5.22 14.63 27.49
CA ASN A 100 4.02 15.04 26.74
C ASN A 100 3.00 13.89 26.60
N TYR A 101 3.46 12.67 26.32
CA TYR A 101 2.58 11.50 26.21
C TYR A 101 1.94 11.12 27.55
N LYS A 102 2.67 11.24 28.67
CA LYS A 102 2.11 11.06 30.02
C LYS A 102 1.04 12.09 30.33
N GLU A 103 1.30 13.37 30.01
CA GLU A 103 0.33 14.46 30.20
C GLU A 103 -0.96 14.24 29.40
N LYS A 104 -0.86 13.59 28.23
CA LYS A 104 -2.01 13.20 27.41
C LYS A 104 -2.71 11.91 27.85
N GLY A 105 -2.17 11.19 28.84
CA GLY A 105 -2.72 9.93 29.33
C GLY A 105 -2.59 8.76 28.36
N TYR A 106 -1.61 8.79 27.46
CA TYR A 106 -1.36 7.67 26.55
C TYR A 106 -0.76 6.47 27.28
N PHE A 107 -0.94 5.28 26.69
CA PHE A 107 -0.38 4.05 27.23
C PHE A 107 1.10 3.96 26.90
N ILE A 108 1.94 3.75 27.91
CA ILE A 108 3.41 3.78 27.77
C ILE A 108 3.99 2.57 28.47
N VAL A 109 4.89 1.86 27.78
CA VAL A 109 5.73 0.81 28.36
C VAL A 109 7.17 1.28 28.28
N GLU A 110 7.65 1.92 29.35
CA GLU A 110 8.97 2.59 29.37
C GLU A 110 10.13 1.63 29.12
N GLU A 111 10.09 0.43 29.71
CA GLU A 111 11.12 -0.60 29.53
C GLU A 111 11.30 -1.03 28.07
N LYS A 112 10.21 -0.99 27.30
CA LYS A 112 10.21 -1.31 25.86
C LYS A 112 10.26 -0.07 24.99
N LYS A 113 10.33 1.11 25.60
CA LYS A 113 10.21 2.43 24.97
C LYS A 113 9.07 2.49 23.95
N LEU A 114 7.94 1.92 24.33
CA LEU A 114 6.75 1.78 23.50
C LEU A 114 5.69 2.78 23.96
N VAL A 115 5.02 3.43 23.01
CA VAL A 115 3.90 4.33 23.25
C VAL A 115 2.74 3.94 22.35
N ILE A 116 1.54 3.85 22.92
CA ILE A 116 0.30 3.62 22.19
C ILE A 116 -0.61 4.82 22.39
N THR A 117 -0.80 5.57 21.30
CA THR A 117 -1.77 6.68 21.21
C THR A 117 -3.12 6.15 20.73
N ASP A 118 -4.05 7.05 20.42
CA ASP A 118 -5.37 6.67 19.90
C ASP A 118 -5.33 6.07 18.48
N SER A 119 -4.27 6.36 17.73
CA SER A 119 -4.15 5.97 16.32
C SER A 119 -2.80 5.37 15.94
N GLU A 120 -1.80 5.46 16.82
CA GLU A 120 -0.43 5.07 16.50
C GLU A 120 0.18 4.22 17.61
N ILE A 121 1.05 3.30 17.20
CA ILE A 121 1.92 2.50 18.04
C ILE A 121 3.34 2.87 17.64
N LEU A 122 4.07 3.48 18.57
CA LEU A 122 5.40 4.02 18.38
C LEU A 122 6.40 3.26 19.24
N ILE A 123 7.54 2.89 18.68
CA ILE A 123 8.68 2.34 19.41
C ILE A 123 9.87 3.29 19.26
N PHE A 124 10.59 3.57 20.34
CA PHE A 124 11.80 4.37 20.27
C PHE A 124 13.02 3.47 20.07
N GLU A 125 13.69 3.63 18.95
CA GLU A 125 14.87 2.86 18.57
C GLU A 125 16.12 3.50 19.17
N GLU A 126 16.40 3.28 20.46
CA GLU A 126 17.57 3.90 21.13
C GLU A 126 18.92 3.42 20.60
N TYR A 127 18.98 2.17 20.14
CA TYR A 127 20.23 1.51 19.80
C TYR A 127 20.73 1.81 18.38
N THR A 128 19.98 2.58 17.61
CA THR A 128 20.44 3.06 16.30
C THR A 128 21.48 4.16 16.48
N GLU A 129 22.28 4.38 15.43
CA GLU A 129 23.28 5.46 15.42
C GLU A 129 22.63 6.83 15.66
N VAL A 130 21.41 7.00 15.14
CA VAL A 130 20.53 8.13 15.37
C VAL A 130 19.19 7.63 15.94
N PRO A 131 18.95 7.76 17.26
CA PRO A 131 17.73 7.36 17.93
C PRO A 131 16.51 8.15 17.45
N ARG A 132 15.40 7.45 17.21
CA ARG A 132 14.14 8.06 16.76
C ARG A 132 12.92 7.22 17.12
N TRP A 133 11.75 7.85 17.07
CA TRP A 133 10.48 7.14 17.10
C TRP A 133 10.18 6.51 15.75
N SER A 134 9.90 5.22 15.76
CA SER A 134 9.40 4.46 14.61
C SER A 134 7.93 4.13 14.79
N ASN A 135 7.13 4.43 13.78
CA ASN A 135 5.71 4.07 13.76
C ASN A 135 5.54 2.62 13.28
N ILE A 136 5.18 1.73 14.19
CA ILE A 136 5.03 0.29 13.93
C ILE A 136 3.56 -0.13 13.80
N THR A 137 2.63 0.83 13.74
CA THR A 137 1.18 0.56 13.72
C THR A 137 0.77 -0.38 12.60
N SER A 138 1.32 -0.20 11.40
CA SER A 138 1.05 -1.08 10.26
C SER A 138 1.54 -2.50 10.49
N VAL A 139 2.71 -2.67 11.10
CA VAL A 139 3.29 -3.99 11.42
C VAL A 139 2.41 -4.69 12.45
N VAL A 140 2.02 -4.01 13.53
CA VAL A 140 1.11 -4.58 14.54
C VAL A 140 -0.24 -4.91 13.91
N LYS A 141 -0.80 -4.03 13.09
CA LYS A 141 -2.05 -4.26 12.36
C LYS A 141 -2.00 -5.55 11.53
N GLU A 142 -0.90 -5.79 10.81
CA GLU A 142 -0.69 -6.99 10.01
C GLU A 142 -0.45 -8.23 10.88
N ALA A 143 0.30 -8.11 11.97
CA ALA A 143 0.52 -9.21 12.93
C ALA A 143 -0.80 -9.74 13.51
N TYR A 144 -1.76 -8.84 13.75
CA TYR A 144 -3.11 -9.16 14.22
C TYR A 144 -4.12 -9.45 13.09
N ASN A 145 -3.64 -9.52 11.84
CA ASN A 145 -4.42 -9.73 10.62
C ASN A 145 -5.66 -8.81 10.54
N ARG A 146 -5.48 -7.52 10.86
CA ARG A 146 -6.53 -6.50 10.81
C ARG A 146 -6.46 -5.69 9.52
N ILE A 147 -7.64 -5.35 8.99
CA ILE A 147 -7.75 -4.49 7.81
C ILE A 147 -7.59 -3.01 8.19
N ARG A 148 -8.16 -2.62 9.34
CA ARG A 148 -8.23 -1.22 9.80
C ARG A 148 -7.74 -1.05 11.23
N ILE A 149 -7.19 0.12 11.51
CA ILE A 149 -6.88 0.58 12.87
C ILE A 149 -8.17 1.19 13.43
N SER A 150 -8.62 0.71 14.59
CA SER A 150 -9.85 1.16 15.24
C SER A 150 -9.63 1.28 16.74
N PRO A 151 -10.41 2.10 17.47
CA PRO A 151 -10.25 2.22 18.92
C PRO A 151 -10.32 0.87 19.65
N LYS A 152 -11.26 -0.01 19.25
CA LYS A 152 -11.37 -1.37 19.79
C LYS A 152 -10.13 -2.24 19.50
N PHE A 153 -9.50 -2.04 18.35
CA PHE A 153 -8.25 -2.73 18.03
C PHE A 153 -7.10 -2.20 18.88
N MET A 154 -6.98 -0.89 19.05
CA MET A 154 -5.95 -0.29 19.90
C MET A 154 -6.08 -0.77 21.35
N GLU A 155 -7.31 -0.85 21.85
CA GLU A 155 -7.59 -1.36 23.20
C GLU A 155 -7.22 -2.84 23.35
N LEU A 156 -7.51 -3.66 22.34
CA LEU A 156 -7.10 -5.05 22.31
C LEU A 156 -5.57 -5.19 22.37
N VAL A 157 -4.84 -4.38 21.60
CA VAL A 157 -3.37 -4.39 21.61
C VAL A 157 -2.83 -3.98 22.97
N LYS A 158 -3.41 -2.96 23.62
CA LYS A 158 -3.02 -2.56 24.99
C LYS A 158 -3.19 -3.72 25.98
N ASN A 159 -4.37 -4.34 26.00
CA ASN A 159 -4.68 -5.45 26.90
C ASN A 159 -3.76 -6.66 26.68
N ASP A 160 -3.45 -7.00 25.44
CA ASP A 160 -2.55 -8.12 25.12
C ASP A 160 -1.11 -7.80 25.56
N ILE A 161 -0.66 -6.55 25.42
CA ILE A 161 0.66 -6.11 25.91
C ILE A 161 0.74 -6.09 27.44
N GLU A 162 -0.31 -5.65 28.12
CA GLU A 162 -0.37 -5.69 29.59
C GLU A 162 -0.35 -7.12 30.13
N ARG A 163 -1.01 -8.05 29.42
CA ARG A 163 -1.10 -9.47 29.83
C ARG A 163 0.18 -10.25 29.51
N ASP A 164 0.67 -10.14 28.27
CA ASP A 164 1.70 -11.04 27.72
C ASP A 164 3.05 -10.34 27.52
N GLY A 165 3.10 -9.02 27.68
CA GLY A 165 4.25 -8.20 27.35
C GLY A 165 4.35 -7.86 25.86
N PHE A 166 5.37 -7.09 25.49
CA PHE A 166 5.64 -6.70 24.11
C PHE A 166 7.00 -7.24 23.64
N ASN A 167 6.98 -7.98 22.53
CA ASN A 167 8.17 -8.43 21.81
C ASN A 167 8.05 -8.05 20.32
N TYR A 168 8.87 -7.10 19.89
CA TYR A 168 8.80 -6.56 18.54
C TYR A 168 9.21 -7.56 17.46
N GLU A 169 10.18 -8.43 17.72
CA GLU A 169 10.65 -9.45 16.76
C GLU A 169 9.53 -10.47 16.46
N ILE A 170 8.80 -10.88 17.51
CA ILE A 170 7.64 -11.78 17.35
C ILE A 170 6.56 -11.10 16.52
N ILE A 171 6.25 -9.83 16.80
CA ILE A 171 5.26 -9.05 16.05
C ILE A 171 5.67 -8.91 14.57
N GLN A 172 6.95 -8.66 14.28
CA GLN A 172 7.46 -8.61 12.92
C GLN A 172 7.30 -9.95 12.20
N SER A 173 7.68 -11.06 12.83
CA SER A 173 7.53 -12.40 12.26
C SER A 173 6.06 -12.74 11.98
N MET A 174 5.15 -12.41 12.90
CA MET A 174 3.71 -12.60 12.71
C MET A 174 3.19 -11.76 11.53
N ALA A 175 3.62 -10.50 11.43
CA ALA A 175 3.22 -9.61 10.34
C ALA A 175 3.68 -10.14 8.98
N GLU A 176 4.93 -10.61 8.89
CA GLU A 176 5.49 -11.19 7.66
C GLU A 176 4.74 -12.44 7.23
N ASN A 177 4.55 -13.39 8.16
CA ASN A 177 3.77 -14.61 7.92
C ASN A 177 2.35 -14.32 7.43
N ASN A 178 1.67 -13.32 8.02
CA ASN A 178 0.33 -12.94 7.61
C ASN A 178 0.30 -12.23 6.25
N ARG A 179 1.30 -11.39 5.95
CA ARG A 179 1.46 -10.77 4.62
C ARG A 179 1.60 -11.82 3.53
N GLU A 180 2.43 -12.84 3.75
CA GLU A 180 2.62 -13.93 2.78
C GLU A 180 1.33 -14.72 2.56
N LYS A 181 0.66 -15.13 3.64
CA LYS A 181 -0.64 -15.82 3.55
C LYS A 181 -1.69 -15.00 2.82
N ASN A 182 -1.80 -13.70 3.11
CA ASN A 182 -2.77 -12.83 2.45
C ASN A 182 -2.45 -12.67 0.95
N LYS A 183 -1.18 -12.56 0.57
CA LYS A 183 -0.77 -12.56 -0.85
C LYS A 183 -1.15 -13.86 -1.56
N GLU A 184 -0.99 -15.01 -0.91
CA GLU A 184 -1.39 -16.30 -1.49
C GLU A 184 -2.91 -16.39 -1.70
N ILE A 185 -3.70 -15.92 -0.73
CA ILE A 185 -5.16 -15.86 -0.83
C ILE A 185 -5.58 -14.95 -1.99
N GLU A 186 -5.06 -13.73 -2.04
CA GLU A 186 -5.35 -12.78 -3.12
C GLU A 186 -4.98 -13.34 -4.50
N LEU A 187 -3.86 -14.07 -4.60
CA LEU A 187 -3.45 -14.71 -5.85
C LEU A 187 -4.41 -15.85 -6.25
N LYS A 188 -4.89 -16.64 -5.29
CA LYS A 188 -5.88 -17.71 -5.55
C LYS A 188 -7.22 -17.13 -6.00
N GLU A 189 -7.75 -16.15 -5.26
CA GLU A 189 -9.01 -15.49 -5.61
C GLU A 189 -8.94 -14.82 -6.98
N LYS A 190 -7.80 -14.18 -7.30
CA LYS A 190 -7.58 -13.60 -8.63
C LYS A 190 -7.58 -14.66 -9.73
N LYS A 191 -6.88 -15.78 -9.52
CA LYS A 191 -6.86 -16.89 -10.48
C LYS A 191 -8.25 -17.49 -10.70
N GLU A 192 -9.00 -17.72 -9.63
CA GLU A 192 -10.38 -18.23 -9.70
C GLU A 192 -11.28 -17.26 -10.47
N LYS A 193 -11.16 -15.96 -10.20
CA LYS A 193 -11.93 -14.94 -10.93
C LYS A 193 -11.56 -14.87 -12.41
N ASP A 194 -10.27 -14.92 -12.74
CA ASP A 194 -9.78 -14.93 -14.12
C ASP A 194 -10.24 -16.22 -14.85
N GLU A 195 -10.28 -17.36 -14.15
CA GLU A 195 -10.77 -18.64 -14.67
C GLU A 195 -12.28 -18.59 -14.95
N ILE A 196 -13.09 -18.11 -14.01
CA ILE A 196 -14.53 -17.91 -14.19
C ILE A 196 -14.80 -16.96 -15.36
N GLU A 197 -14.06 -15.85 -15.47
CA GLU A 197 -14.20 -14.93 -16.59
C GLU A 197 -13.84 -15.59 -17.93
N GLY A 198 -12.74 -16.36 -17.96
CA GLY A 198 -12.29 -17.12 -19.11
C GLY A 198 -13.34 -18.13 -19.61
N TYR A 199 -13.85 -18.97 -18.72
CA TYR A 199 -14.90 -19.92 -19.06
C TYR A 199 -16.23 -19.24 -19.38
N GLY A 200 -16.58 -18.13 -18.73
CA GLY A 200 -17.76 -17.35 -19.07
C GLY A 200 -17.77 -16.86 -20.52
N ARG A 201 -16.59 -16.50 -21.07
CA ARG A 201 -16.45 -16.17 -22.50
C ARG A 201 -16.61 -17.40 -23.39
N LEU A 202 -16.11 -18.56 -22.98
CA LEU A 202 -16.23 -19.81 -23.72
C LEU A 202 -17.67 -20.34 -23.76
N PHE A 203 -18.40 -20.27 -22.65
CA PHE A 203 -19.83 -20.58 -22.56
C PHE A 203 -20.65 -19.72 -23.54
N LYS A 204 -20.45 -18.40 -23.52
CA LYS A 204 -21.11 -17.48 -24.46
C LYS A 204 -20.83 -17.84 -25.93
N LYS A 205 -19.58 -18.21 -26.24
CA LYS A 205 -19.18 -18.62 -27.59
C LYS A 205 -19.83 -19.96 -27.99
N LEU A 206 -19.83 -20.95 -27.10
CA LEU A 206 -20.48 -22.24 -27.34
C LEU A 206 -21.97 -22.05 -27.59
N ARG A 207 -22.68 -21.35 -26.69
CA ARG A 207 -24.10 -21.02 -26.84
C ARG A 207 -24.40 -20.37 -28.18
N LYS A 208 -23.62 -19.34 -28.55
CA LYS A 208 -23.78 -18.66 -29.85
C LYS A 208 -23.64 -19.62 -31.02
N ASN A 209 -22.59 -20.45 -31.02
CA ASN A 209 -22.35 -21.41 -32.09
C ASN A 209 -23.52 -22.42 -32.22
N LEU A 210 -24.05 -22.90 -31.09
CA LEU A 210 -25.20 -23.81 -31.08
C LEU A 210 -26.46 -23.17 -31.67
N VAL A 211 -26.76 -21.92 -31.29
CA VAL A 211 -27.87 -21.15 -31.87
C VAL A 211 -27.70 -20.98 -33.38
N ASP A 212 -26.49 -20.69 -33.85
CA ASP A 212 -26.21 -20.46 -35.28
C ASP A 212 -26.38 -21.75 -36.12
N ILE A 213 -26.01 -22.92 -35.58
CA ILE A 213 -26.14 -24.20 -36.31
C ILE A 213 -27.54 -24.81 -36.19
N ARG A 214 -28.32 -24.46 -35.15
CA ARG A 214 -29.65 -25.02 -34.85
C ARG A 214 -30.58 -25.06 -36.06
N PHE A 215 -30.53 -24.05 -36.93
CA PHE A 215 -31.41 -23.95 -38.11
C PHE A 215 -30.99 -24.86 -39.29
N LYS A 216 -29.86 -25.55 -39.19
CA LYS A 216 -29.29 -26.41 -40.24
C LYS A 216 -29.38 -27.90 -39.92
N LEU A 217 -29.97 -28.26 -38.78
CA LEU A 217 -30.05 -29.63 -38.28
C LEU A 217 -31.43 -30.23 -38.54
N SER A 218 -31.51 -31.56 -38.53
CA SER A 218 -32.76 -32.32 -38.47
C SER A 218 -33.61 -31.94 -37.24
N GLN A 219 -34.89 -32.30 -37.24
CA GLN A 219 -35.79 -32.00 -36.12
C GLN A 219 -35.32 -32.65 -34.80
N GLU A 220 -34.86 -33.90 -34.87
CA GLU A 220 -34.37 -34.65 -33.70
C GLU A 220 -33.10 -34.02 -33.11
N ALA A 221 -32.10 -33.73 -33.95
CA ALA A 221 -30.88 -33.05 -33.49
C ALA A 221 -31.14 -31.61 -33.00
N ARG A 222 -32.19 -30.95 -33.51
CA ARG A 222 -32.57 -29.61 -33.05
C ARG A 222 -33.09 -29.61 -31.62
N GLU A 223 -33.91 -30.58 -31.25
CA GLU A 223 -34.45 -30.72 -29.89
C GLU A 223 -33.34 -31.02 -28.88
N GLU A 224 -32.37 -31.89 -29.24
CA GLU A 224 -31.19 -32.17 -28.41
C GLU A 224 -30.31 -30.91 -28.21
N ILE A 225 -30.14 -30.10 -29.27
CA ILE A 225 -29.36 -28.84 -29.19
C ILE A 225 -30.09 -27.77 -28.37
N ASP A 226 -31.41 -27.69 -28.47
CA ASP A 226 -32.22 -26.78 -27.65
C ASP A 226 -32.10 -27.12 -26.17
N PHE A 227 -32.18 -28.41 -25.82
CA PHE A 227 -31.93 -28.89 -24.46
C PHE A 227 -30.52 -28.52 -23.97
N LEU A 228 -29.48 -28.66 -24.80
CA LEU A 228 -28.13 -28.24 -24.42
C LEU A 228 -27.98 -26.73 -24.23
N ILE A 229 -28.68 -25.90 -25.01
CA ILE A 229 -28.67 -24.44 -24.84
C ILE A 229 -29.27 -24.07 -23.48
N ASP A 230 -30.39 -24.68 -23.11
CA ASP A 230 -30.99 -24.47 -21.79
C ASP A 230 -30.05 -24.93 -20.67
N LEU A 231 -29.41 -26.10 -20.84
CA LEU A 231 -28.41 -26.60 -19.88
C LEU A 231 -27.22 -25.65 -19.73
N ILE A 232 -26.75 -25.02 -20.82
CA ILE A 232 -25.67 -24.03 -20.79
C ILE A 232 -26.09 -22.79 -19.98
N ASP A 233 -27.33 -22.34 -20.12
CA ASP A 233 -27.84 -21.13 -19.45
C ASP A 233 -28.06 -21.36 -17.94
N GLU A 234 -28.32 -22.60 -17.51
CA GLU A 234 -28.49 -22.98 -16.10
C GLU A 234 -27.20 -23.47 -15.42
N SER A 235 -26.18 -23.85 -16.18
CA SER A 235 -24.96 -24.44 -15.64
C SER A 235 -24.05 -23.43 -14.93
N GLU A 236 -23.45 -23.87 -13.83
CA GLU A 236 -22.36 -23.14 -13.19
C GLU A 236 -21.17 -22.99 -14.16
N ILE A 237 -20.63 -21.77 -14.26
CA ILE A 237 -19.47 -21.46 -15.08
C ILE A 237 -18.24 -22.09 -14.45
N SER A 238 -17.88 -23.27 -14.95
CA SER A 238 -16.68 -24.00 -14.54
C SER A 238 -16.03 -24.69 -15.72
N ARG A 239 -14.75 -25.04 -15.55
CA ARG A 239 -14.01 -25.87 -16.49
C ARG A 239 -14.72 -27.19 -16.79
N THR A 240 -15.20 -27.86 -15.75
CA THR A 240 -15.82 -29.18 -15.83
C THR A 240 -17.13 -29.11 -16.62
N SER A 241 -18.00 -28.14 -16.25
CA SER A 241 -19.26 -27.90 -16.94
C SER A 241 -19.02 -27.56 -18.41
N TYR A 242 -18.06 -26.68 -18.72
CA TYR A 242 -17.72 -26.34 -20.11
C TYR A 242 -17.32 -27.56 -20.92
N HIS A 243 -16.41 -28.39 -20.40
CA HIS A 243 -15.90 -29.55 -21.12
C HIS A 243 -16.99 -30.59 -21.38
N TYR A 244 -17.88 -30.82 -20.41
CA TYR A 244 -19.02 -31.71 -20.58
C TYR A 244 -19.96 -31.21 -21.68
N LEU A 245 -20.44 -29.97 -21.57
CA LEU A 245 -21.36 -29.35 -22.53
C LEU A 245 -20.78 -29.27 -23.94
N TYR A 246 -19.50 -28.93 -24.05
CA TYR A 246 -18.81 -28.87 -25.33
C TYR A 246 -18.72 -30.24 -25.99
N LYS A 247 -18.46 -31.29 -25.20
CA LYS A 247 -18.36 -32.67 -25.70
C LYS A 247 -19.72 -33.19 -26.17
N GLU A 248 -20.77 -33.01 -25.37
CA GLU A 248 -22.15 -33.37 -25.75
C GLU A 248 -22.56 -32.68 -27.06
N ALA A 249 -22.31 -31.37 -27.16
CA ALA A 249 -22.55 -30.62 -28.40
C ALA A 249 -21.81 -31.22 -29.61
N GLN A 250 -20.54 -31.64 -29.44
CA GLN A 250 -19.80 -32.29 -30.51
C GLN A 250 -20.39 -33.64 -30.91
N GLU A 251 -20.82 -34.45 -29.95
CA GLU A 251 -21.38 -35.78 -30.21
C GLU A 251 -22.68 -35.70 -31.02
N ILE A 252 -23.58 -34.77 -30.69
CA ILE A 252 -24.81 -34.53 -31.44
C ILE A 252 -24.50 -34.10 -32.88
N ILE A 253 -23.60 -33.14 -33.06
CA ILE A 253 -23.19 -32.65 -34.39
C ILE A 253 -22.55 -33.77 -35.23
N LEU A 254 -21.76 -34.64 -34.60
CA LEU A 254 -21.13 -35.78 -35.26
C LEU A 254 -22.10 -36.92 -35.58
N LYS A 255 -23.16 -37.10 -34.79
CA LYS A 255 -24.24 -38.06 -35.06
C LYS A 255 -25.03 -37.62 -36.29
N GLU A 256 -25.49 -36.36 -36.33
CA GLU A 256 -26.21 -35.79 -37.47
C GLU A 256 -25.41 -35.93 -38.78
N LYS A 257 -24.10 -35.63 -38.75
CA LYS A 257 -23.23 -35.78 -39.94
C LYS A 257 -23.06 -37.21 -40.44
N ARG A 258 -23.32 -38.22 -39.60
CA ARG A 258 -23.24 -39.64 -39.98
C ARG A 258 -24.58 -40.14 -40.52
N GLU A 259 -25.67 -39.43 -40.24
CA GLU A 259 -27.03 -39.75 -40.66
C GLU A 259 -27.45 -38.99 -41.94
N GLN A 260 -26.68 -37.96 -42.34
CA GLN A 260 -26.74 -37.28 -43.64
C GLN A 260 -25.89 -37.97 -44.71
#